data_AF-A0A9E0U6H4-F1
#
_entry.id   AF-A0A9E0U6H4-F1
#
_cell.length_a   1.000
_cell.length_b   1.000
_cell.length_c   1.000
_cell.angle_alpha   90.00
_cell.angle_beta   90.00
_cell.angle_gamma   90.00
#
_symmetry.space_group_name_H-M   'P 1'
#
loop_
_entity.id
_entity.type
_entity.pdbx_description
1 polymer ?
#
loop_
_entity_poly.entity_id
_entity_poly.type
_entity_poly.pdbx_seq_one_letter_code
_entity_poly.pdbx_strand_id
1 'polypeptide(L)'
;MKIGPLRWNINEDADRELRYWMNELFAALGSGAVFALATGGLIALVPGGEDHAGGQFARDFWPYLVECAFWLGMFVGMLWGAGKRIGSALAGSLPWQEAKEDRQMTGRFFGQWSAFAALMGFFLWFTPQVALAAGLGDMALFTAGFIPVSTACWLAAGLFAAIALASRRQPRTRRGAWPDKS
;
A
#
# COMPACT_ATOMS: atom_id res chain seq x y z
N MET A 1 8.94 -41.45 -13.95
CA MET A 1 8.76 -39.99 -13.98
C MET A 1 10.07 -39.36 -13.50
N LYS A 2 10.97 -38.98 -14.42
CA LYS A 2 12.25 -38.34 -14.04
C LYS A 2 11.95 -36.88 -13.75
N ILE A 3 11.93 -36.50 -12.48
CA ILE A 3 12.01 -35.10 -12.07
C ILE A 3 13.43 -34.67 -12.43
N GLY A 4 13.59 -34.04 -13.60
CA GLY A 4 14.85 -33.39 -13.94
C GLY A 4 15.23 -32.39 -12.84
N PRO A 5 16.52 -32.10 -12.64
CA PRO A 5 16.93 -31.16 -11.61
C PRO A 5 16.16 -29.86 -11.83
N LEU A 6 15.32 -29.50 -10.86
CA LEU A 6 14.77 -28.15 -10.75
C LEU A 6 15.99 -27.22 -10.68
N ARG A 7 16.40 -26.68 -11.83
CA ARG A 7 17.27 -25.52 -11.89
C ARG A 7 16.47 -24.37 -11.30
N TRP A 8 16.52 -24.29 -9.98
CA TRP A 8 15.96 -23.18 -9.23
C TRP A 8 16.75 -21.95 -9.65
N ASN A 9 16.14 -21.10 -10.48
CA ASN A 9 16.69 -19.83 -10.95
C ASN A 9 16.68 -18.79 -9.81
N ILE A 10 17.13 -19.18 -8.62
CA ILE A 10 17.10 -18.39 -7.37
C ILE A 10 17.76 -17.03 -7.59
N ASN A 11 18.79 -16.96 -8.44
CA ASN A 11 19.48 -15.72 -8.76
C ASN A 11 18.61 -14.75 -9.58
N GLU A 12 17.88 -15.24 -10.58
CA GLU A 12 17.03 -14.38 -11.42
C GLU A 12 15.82 -13.82 -10.67
N ASP A 13 15.23 -14.62 -9.77
CA ASP A 13 14.08 -14.16 -8.98
C ASP A 13 14.53 -13.17 -7.89
N ALA A 14 15.70 -13.36 -7.28
CA ALA A 14 16.29 -12.39 -6.36
C ALA A 14 16.61 -11.06 -7.05
N ASP A 15 17.20 -11.10 -8.26
CA ASP A 15 17.50 -9.90 -9.05
C ASP A 15 16.23 -9.16 -9.49
N ARG A 16 15.13 -9.88 -9.73
CA ARG A 16 13.82 -9.28 -10.05
C ARG A 16 13.19 -8.64 -8.81
N GLU A 17 13.29 -9.29 -7.65
CA GLU A 17 12.82 -8.75 -6.38
C GLU A 17 13.58 -7.47 -6.01
N LEU A 18 14.91 -7.47 -6.15
CA LEU A 18 15.74 -6.30 -5.87
C LEU A 18 15.40 -5.13 -6.78
N ARG A 19 15.29 -5.38 -8.09
CA ARG A 19 14.90 -4.34 -9.07
C ARG A 19 13.50 -3.81 -8.80
N TYR A 20 12.56 -4.67 -8.42
CA TYR A 20 11.23 -4.26 -8.01
C TYR A 20 11.30 -3.29 -6.83
N TRP A 21 11.92 -3.68 -5.71
CA TRP A 21 11.99 -2.82 -4.52
C TRP A 21 12.79 -1.54 -4.74
N MET A 22 13.82 -1.58 -5.56
CA MET A 22 14.56 -0.39 -5.96
C MET A 22 13.66 0.59 -6.72
N ASN A 23 12.87 0.11 -7.69
CA ASN A 23 11.91 0.94 -8.42
C ASN A 23 10.82 1.49 -7.50
N GLU A 24 10.31 0.68 -6.57
CA GLU A 24 9.32 1.13 -5.58
C GLU A 24 9.90 2.18 -4.63
N LEU A 25 11.16 2.06 -4.22
CA LEU A 25 11.84 3.06 -3.41
C LEU A 25 11.97 4.39 -4.16
N PHE A 26 12.37 4.37 -5.43
CA PHE A 26 12.42 5.58 -6.25
C PHE A 26 11.03 6.20 -6.47
N ALA A 27 10.01 5.36 -6.70
CA ALA A 27 8.63 5.82 -6.80
C ALA A 27 8.16 6.46 -5.48
N ALA A 28 8.52 5.88 -4.33
CA ALA A 28 8.22 6.41 -3.02
C ALA A 28 8.93 7.75 -2.76
N LEU A 29 10.21 7.88 -3.15
CA LEU A 29 10.92 9.15 -3.11
C LEU A 29 10.23 10.21 -3.97
N GLY A 30 9.75 9.83 -5.16
CA GLY A 30 8.94 10.69 -6.02
C GLY A 30 7.64 11.15 -5.36
N SER A 31 6.91 10.22 -4.73
CA SER A 31 5.70 10.55 -3.94
C SER A 31 6.01 11.51 -2.79
N GLY A 32 7.10 11.28 -2.06
CA GLY A 32 7.56 12.19 -1.01
C GLY A 32 7.83 13.60 -1.55
N ALA A 33 8.54 13.71 -2.67
CA ALA A 33 8.80 15.00 -3.32
C ALA A 33 7.51 15.71 -3.76
N VAL A 34 6.54 14.97 -4.33
CA VAL A 34 5.24 15.53 -4.73
C VAL A 34 4.48 16.07 -3.52
N PHE A 35 4.42 15.33 -2.42
CA PHE A 35 3.77 15.80 -1.18
C PHE A 35 4.48 17.03 -0.60
N ALA A 36 5.81 17.02 -0.54
CA ALA A 36 6.60 18.14 -0.06
C ALA A 36 6.33 19.42 -0.88
N LEU A 37 6.34 19.31 -2.21
CA LEU A 37 6.06 20.42 -3.12
C LEU A 37 4.61 20.91 -3.00
N ALA A 38 3.64 20.00 -2.91
CA ALA A 38 2.24 20.34 -2.72
C ALA A 38 2.01 21.08 -1.40
N THR A 39 2.58 20.58 -0.30
CA THR A 39 2.50 21.23 1.01
C THR A 39 3.20 22.58 1.01
N GLY A 40 4.40 22.69 0.46
CA GLY A 40 5.11 23.97 0.34
C GLY A 40 4.33 24.98 -0.51
N GLY A 41 3.74 24.54 -1.63
CA GLY A 41 2.88 25.35 -2.47
C GLY A 41 1.63 25.83 -1.76
N LEU A 42 0.95 24.94 -1.01
CA LEU A 42 -0.21 25.30 -0.20
C LEU A 42 0.15 26.35 0.87
N ILE A 43 1.24 26.14 1.61
CA ILE A 43 1.70 27.10 2.64
C ILE A 43 2.02 28.47 2.01
N ALA A 44 2.65 28.49 0.84
CA ALA A 44 2.97 29.73 0.12
C ALA A 44 1.71 30.52 -0.31
N LEU A 45 0.60 29.82 -0.57
CA LEU A 45 -0.67 30.43 -0.97
C LEU A 45 -1.55 30.85 0.22
N VAL A 46 -1.29 30.34 1.43
CA VAL A 46 -2.08 30.66 2.62
C VAL A 46 -1.75 32.08 3.09
N PRO A 47 -2.75 32.96 3.31
CA PRO A 47 -2.52 34.29 3.86
C PRO A 47 -1.97 34.20 5.29
N GLY A 48 -0.99 35.05 5.60
CA GLY A 48 -0.38 35.16 6.94
C GLY A 48 -0.66 36.53 7.54
N GLY A 49 -0.42 36.66 8.84
CA GLY A 49 -0.72 37.86 9.62
C GLY A 49 -1.48 37.53 10.91
N GLU A 50 -1.59 38.52 11.80
CA GLU A 50 -2.19 38.38 13.14
C GLU A 50 -3.66 37.90 13.09
N ASP A 51 -4.38 38.26 12.03
CA ASP A 51 -5.77 37.83 11.80
C ASP A 51 -5.88 36.36 11.33
N HIS A 52 -4.76 35.72 10.97
CA HIS A 52 -4.69 34.39 10.39
C HIS A 52 -3.71 33.49 11.15
N ALA A 53 -4.00 33.24 12.44
CA ALA A 53 -3.14 32.46 13.34
C ALA A 53 -2.67 31.11 12.75
N GLY A 54 -3.55 30.39 12.02
CA GLY A 54 -3.19 29.14 11.36
C GLY A 54 -2.24 29.32 10.16
N GLY A 55 -2.39 30.41 9.41
CA GLY A 55 -1.50 30.74 8.29
C GLY A 55 -0.13 31.24 8.75
N GLN A 56 -0.11 32.00 9.85
CA GLN A 56 1.13 32.42 10.50
C GLN A 56 1.91 31.22 11.03
N PHE A 57 1.26 30.31 11.75
CA PHE A 57 1.85 29.05 12.19
C PHE A 57 2.43 28.23 11.04
N ALA A 58 1.67 28.06 9.94
CA ALA A 58 2.12 27.28 8.79
C ALA A 58 3.39 27.86 8.14
N ARG A 59 3.53 29.20 8.15
CA ARG A 59 4.73 29.89 7.65
C ARG A 59 5.90 29.78 8.62
N ASP A 60 5.67 29.91 9.91
CA ASP A 60 6.72 29.85 10.92
C ASP A 60 7.35 28.45 11.01
N PHE A 61 6.54 27.41 10.80
CA PHE A 61 6.97 26.00 10.85
C PHE A 61 7.09 25.33 9.48
N TRP A 62 7.12 26.12 8.39
CA TRP A 62 7.05 25.59 7.02
C TRP A 62 8.11 24.52 6.68
N PRO A 63 9.40 24.61 7.12
CA PRO A 63 10.39 23.60 6.76
C PRO A 63 10.04 22.24 7.37
N TYR A 64 9.60 22.24 8.62
CA TYR A 64 9.20 21.03 9.34
C TYR A 64 7.92 20.42 8.75
N LEU A 65 6.94 21.25 8.38
CA LEU A 65 5.70 20.77 7.76
C LEU A 65 5.97 20.12 6.39
N VAL A 66 6.85 20.72 5.59
CA VAL A 66 7.28 20.18 4.29
C VAL A 66 8.07 18.88 4.47
N GLU A 67 8.96 18.83 5.46
CA GLU A 67 9.71 17.61 5.79
C GLU A 67 8.77 16.48 6.25
N CYS A 68 7.82 16.77 7.15
CA CYS A 68 6.81 15.79 7.55
C CYS A 68 5.98 15.30 6.35
N ALA A 69 5.60 16.20 5.43
CA ALA A 69 4.89 15.84 4.20
C ALA A 69 5.74 14.95 3.28
N PHE A 70 7.04 15.23 3.15
CA PHE A 70 7.97 14.39 2.40
C PHE A 70 8.00 12.96 2.97
N TRP A 71 8.25 12.82 4.27
CA TRP A 71 8.34 11.52 4.92
C TRP A 71 7.03 10.76 4.87
N LEU A 72 5.90 11.45 5.03
CA LEU A 72 4.58 10.86 4.91
C LEU A 72 4.32 10.37 3.47
N GLY A 73 4.63 11.17 2.45
CA GLY A 73 4.48 10.78 1.05
C GLY A 73 5.36 9.59 0.67
N MET A 74 6.61 9.57 1.15
CA MET A 74 7.51 8.44 0.97
C MET A 74 6.98 7.18 1.67
N PHE A 75 6.49 7.31 2.90
CA PHE A 75 5.92 6.21 3.66
C PHE A 75 4.69 5.61 2.94
N VAL A 76 3.76 6.45 2.50
CA VAL A 76 2.58 6.01 1.71
C VAL A 76 3.01 5.30 0.42
N GLY A 77 4.02 5.84 -0.28
CA GLY A 77 4.60 5.20 -1.47
C GLY A 77 5.15 3.81 -1.18
N MET A 78 5.88 3.64 -0.08
CA MET A 78 6.40 2.33 0.35
C MET A 78 5.28 1.36 0.72
N LEU A 79 4.23 1.82 1.41
CA LEU A 79 3.06 1.00 1.71
C LEU A 79 2.34 0.56 0.45
N TRP A 80 2.25 1.43 -0.57
CA TRP A 80 1.70 1.06 -1.86
C TRP A 80 2.56 0.00 -2.57
N GLY A 81 3.88 0.14 -2.56
CA GLY A 81 4.82 -0.87 -3.08
C GLY A 81 4.67 -2.22 -2.38
N ALA A 82 4.55 -2.22 -1.05
CA ALA A 82 4.28 -3.42 -0.27
C ALA A 82 2.89 -4.01 -0.57
N GLY A 83 1.88 -3.15 -0.71
CA GLY A 83 0.53 -3.53 -1.12
C GLY A 83 0.52 -4.21 -2.49
N LYS A 84 1.25 -3.68 -3.47
CA LYS A 84 1.43 -4.30 -4.79
C LYS A 84 2.01 -5.71 -4.71
N ARG A 85 3.05 -5.89 -3.90
CA ARG A 85 3.73 -7.18 -3.68
C ARG A 85 2.80 -8.19 -3.00
N ILE A 86 2.30 -7.85 -1.81
CA ILE A 86 1.43 -8.74 -1.00
C ILE A 86 0.12 -9.02 -1.74
N GLY A 87 -0.45 -8.01 -2.38
CA GLY A 87 -1.69 -8.14 -3.14
C GLY A 87 -1.56 -9.02 -4.37
N SER A 88 -0.45 -8.94 -5.09
CA SER A 88 -0.16 -9.87 -6.19
C SER A 88 -0.04 -11.32 -5.68
N ALA A 89 0.61 -11.51 -4.53
CA ALA A 89 0.69 -12.80 -3.86
C ALA A 89 -0.69 -13.28 -3.43
N LEU A 90 -1.55 -12.40 -2.89
CA LEU A 90 -2.96 -12.63 -2.55
C LEU A 90 -3.84 -12.89 -3.79
N ALA A 91 -3.40 -12.55 -4.99
CA ALA A 91 -4.05 -12.96 -6.24
C ALA A 91 -3.48 -14.28 -6.80
N GLY A 92 -2.46 -14.85 -6.18
CA GLY A 92 -1.82 -16.11 -6.63
C GLY A 92 -0.83 -15.87 -7.78
N SER A 93 -0.20 -14.70 -7.80
CA SER A 93 0.68 -14.25 -8.88
C SER A 93 1.94 -13.57 -8.31
N LEU A 94 3.01 -13.48 -9.10
CA LEU A 94 4.19 -12.68 -8.78
C LEU A 94 4.05 -11.29 -9.40
N PRO A 95 4.42 -10.17 -8.74
CA PRO A 95 4.11 -8.82 -9.22
C PRO A 95 4.83 -8.45 -10.52
N TRP A 96 6.01 -9.03 -10.81
CA TRP A 96 6.73 -8.83 -12.07
C TRP A 96 6.23 -9.71 -13.24
N GLN A 97 5.31 -10.64 -12.99
CA GLN A 97 4.67 -11.39 -14.08
C GLN A 97 3.47 -10.62 -14.61
N GLU A 98 3.28 -10.59 -15.93
CA GLU A 98 2.05 -10.06 -16.51
C GLU A 98 0.86 -10.95 -16.15
N ALA A 99 -0.29 -10.30 -15.93
CA ALA A 99 -1.53 -11.03 -15.76
C ALA A 99 -1.93 -11.62 -17.13
N LYS A 100 -2.28 -12.90 -17.15
CA LYS A 100 -2.62 -13.60 -18.40
C LYS A 100 -4.11 -13.52 -18.73
N GLU A 101 -4.93 -13.18 -17.74
CA GLU A 101 -6.39 -13.18 -17.84
C GLU A 101 -6.98 -11.94 -17.12
N ASP A 102 -8.09 -11.41 -17.62
CA ASP A 102 -8.81 -10.27 -17.02
C ASP A 102 -9.20 -10.54 -15.58
N ARG A 103 -9.59 -11.77 -15.28
CA ARG A 103 -9.92 -12.20 -13.92
C ARG A 103 -8.72 -12.12 -12.97
N GLN A 104 -7.53 -12.44 -13.47
CA GLN A 104 -6.28 -12.32 -12.74
C GLN A 104 -5.92 -10.84 -12.52
N MET A 105 -6.18 -9.96 -13.50
CA MET A 105 -6.03 -8.51 -13.33
C MET A 105 -6.94 -7.98 -12.22
N THR A 106 -8.22 -8.35 -12.22
CA THR A 106 -9.17 -7.98 -11.17
C THR A 106 -8.73 -8.49 -9.80
N GLY A 107 -8.35 -9.77 -9.71
CA GLY A 107 -7.87 -10.35 -8.46
C GLY A 107 -6.62 -9.64 -7.92
N ARG A 108 -5.70 -9.25 -8.80
CA ARG A 108 -4.53 -8.45 -8.45
C ARG A 108 -4.94 -7.08 -7.95
N PHE A 109 -5.70 -6.33 -8.72
CA PHE A 109 -6.12 -4.98 -8.36
C PHE A 109 -6.74 -4.93 -6.96
N PHE A 110 -7.74 -5.78 -6.70
CA PHE A 110 -8.36 -5.86 -5.38
C PHE A 110 -7.42 -6.41 -4.31
N GLY A 111 -6.55 -7.35 -4.65
CA GLY A 111 -5.52 -7.83 -3.72
C GLY A 111 -4.56 -6.74 -3.28
N GLN A 112 -4.14 -5.87 -4.20
CA GLN A 112 -3.23 -4.76 -3.94
C GLN A 112 -3.86 -3.72 -3.03
N TRP A 113 -5.09 -3.31 -3.33
CA TRP A 113 -5.85 -2.40 -2.49
C TRP A 113 -6.18 -3.00 -1.12
N SER A 114 -6.47 -4.31 -1.06
CA SER A 114 -6.67 -5.02 0.20
C SER A 114 -5.43 -4.95 1.08
N ALA A 115 -4.27 -5.31 0.53
CA ALA A 115 -3.01 -5.30 1.27
C ALA A 115 -2.60 -3.88 1.68
N PHE A 116 -2.76 -2.91 0.79
CA PHE A 116 -2.50 -1.49 1.10
C PHE A 116 -3.39 -0.99 2.24
N ALA A 117 -4.70 -1.24 2.17
CA ALA A 117 -5.64 -0.83 3.22
C ALA A 117 -5.35 -1.53 4.55
N ALA A 118 -4.99 -2.82 4.54
CA ALA A 118 -4.60 -3.56 5.74
C ALA A 118 -3.36 -2.94 6.40
N LEU A 119 -2.33 -2.63 5.61
CA LEU A 119 -1.10 -1.98 6.10
C LEU A 119 -1.39 -0.59 6.64
N MET A 120 -2.16 0.23 5.91
CA MET A 120 -2.59 1.55 6.38
C MET A 120 -3.32 1.48 7.72
N GLY A 121 -4.31 0.58 7.85
CA GLY A 121 -5.02 0.37 9.11
C GLY A 121 -4.09 -0.11 10.23
N PHE A 122 -3.16 -1.04 9.94
CA PHE A 122 -2.17 -1.49 10.90
C PHE A 122 -1.32 -0.33 11.43
N PHE A 123 -0.78 0.52 10.56
CA PHE A 123 0.06 1.63 10.98
C PHE A 123 -0.72 2.70 11.74
N LEU A 124 -1.93 3.05 11.30
CA LEU A 124 -2.79 3.99 12.03
C LEU A 124 -3.14 3.49 13.44
N TRP A 125 -3.39 2.19 13.59
CA TRP A 125 -3.59 1.58 14.90
C TRP A 125 -2.30 1.51 15.73
N PHE A 126 -1.15 1.28 15.10
CA PHE A 126 0.13 1.10 15.77
C PHE A 126 0.74 2.43 16.24
N THR A 127 0.52 3.53 15.52
CA THR A 127 1.05 4.86 15.88
C THR A 127 0.77 5.28 17.33
N PRO A 128 -0.47 5.22 17.86
CA PRO A 128 -0.72 5.59 19.26
C PRO A 128 0.02 4.67 20.24
N GLN A 129 0.23 3.39 19.93
CA GLN A 129 1.00 2.47 20.78
C GLN A 129 2.46 2.89 20.89
N VAL A 130 3.06 3.31 19.77
CA VAL A 130 4.44 3.84 19.74
C VAL A 130 4.53 5.15 20.52
N ALA A 131 3.56 6.05 20.35
CA ALA A 131 3.52 7.33 21.08
C ALA A 131 3.42 7.11 22.60
N LEU A 132 2.58 6.17 23.04
CA LEU A 132 2.49 5.79 24.46
C LEU A 132 3.81 5.20 24.98
N ALA A 133 4.43 4.30 24.22
CA ALA A 133 5.71 3.70 24.60
C ALA A 133 6.85 4.72 24.68
N ALA A 134 6.78 5.79 23.89
CA ALA A 134 7.72 6.92 23.91
C ALA A 134 7.42 7.98 24.98
N GLY A 135 6.35 7.80 25.78
CA GLY A 135 5.94 8.77 26.81
C GLY A 135 5.26 10.03 26.26
N LEU A 136 4.83 10.03 24.99
CA LEU A 136 4.20 11.16 24.30
C LEU A 136 2.67 11.08 24.41
N GLY A 137 2.14 11.32 25.61
CA GLY A 137 0.70 11.16 25.91
C GLY A 137 -0.23 11.98 25.01
N ASP A 138 0.10 13.24 24.76
CA ASP A 138 -0.72 14.12 23.90
C ASP A 138 -0.74 13.65 22.44
N MET A 139 0.40 13.16 21.94
CA MET A 139 0.51 12.60 20.60
C MET A 139 -0.26 11.28 20.46
N ALA A 140 -0.27 10.46 21.52
CA ALA A 140 -1.08 9.24 21.56
C ALA A 140 -2.58 9.55 21.47
N LEU A 141 -3.05 10.56 22.21
CA LEU A 141 -4.45 10.98 22.16
C LEU A 141 -4.82 11.53 20.78
N PHE A 142 -3.97 12.38 20.20
CA PHE A 142 -4.17 12.90 18.85
C PHE A 142 -4.27 11.78 17.80
N THR A 143 -3.32 10.84 17.83
CA THR A 143 -3.28 9.74 16.86
C THR A 143 -4.39 8.70 17.09
N ALA A 144 -4.86 8.52 18.32
CA ALA A 144 -6.06 7.71 18.61
C ALA A 144 -7.34 8.28 17.97
N GLY A 145 -7.38 9.58 17.66
CA GLY A 145 -8.46 10.19 16.88
C GLY A 145 -8.68 9.55 15.49
N PHE A 146 -7.68 8.84 14.95
CA PHE A 146 -7.76 8.15 13.66
C PHE A 146 -8.27 6.70 13.75
N ILE A 147 -8.71 6.22 14.93
CA ILE A 147 -9.30 4.88 15.09
C ILE A 147 -10.45 4.60 14.10
N PRO A 148 -11.39 5.53 13.83
CA PRO A 148 -12.45 5.29 12.84
C PRO A 148 -11.89 5.02 11.44
N VAL A 149 -10.82 5.75 11.06
CA VAL A 149 -10.14 5.57 9.77
C VAL A 149 -9.44 4.22 9.73
N SER A 150 -8.72 3.86 10.79
CA SER A 150 -8.09 2.53 10.93
C SER A 150 -9.10 1.40 10.77
N THR A 151 -10.28 1.54 11.39
CA THR A 151 -11.36 0.55 11.31
C THR A 151 -11.90 0.45 9.88
N ALA A 152 -12.15 1.60 9.24
CA ALA A 152 -12.60 1.63 7.85
C ALA A 152 -11.57 0.97 6.91
N CYS A 153 -10.27 1.20 7.13
CA CYS A 153 -9.20 0.54 6.39
C CYS A 153 -9.27 -0.99 6.50
N TRP A 154 -9.47 -1.54 7.69
CA TRP A 154 -9.59 -3.00 7.87
C TRP A 154 -10.87 -3.58 7.26
N LEU A 155 -11.99 -2.88 7.35
CA LEU A 155 -13.24 -3.30 6.69
C LEU A 155 -13.07 -3.31 5.17
N ALA A 156 -12.50 -2.26 4.59
CA ALA A 156 -12.19 -2.18 3.17
C ALA A 156 -11.20 -3.28 2.75
N ALA A 157 -10.17 -3.52 3.57
CA ALA A 157 -9.19 -4.58 3.33
C ALA A 157 -9.86 -5.95 3.25
N GLY A 158 -10.76 -6.26 4.19
CA GLY A 158 -11.53 -7.52 4.19
C GLY A 158 -12.42 -7.67 2.97
N LEU A 159 -13.13 -6.61 2.58
CA LEU A 159 -13.99 -6.61 1.39
C LEU A 159 -13.18 -6.86 0.11
N PHE A 160 -12.08 -6.13 -0.06
CA PHE A 160 -11.20 -6.30 -1.22
C PHE A 160 -10.50 -7.67 -1.23
N ALA A 161 -10.12 -8.20 -0.07
CA ALA A 161 -9.57 -9.56 0.04
C ALA A 161 -10.59 -10.61 -0.41
N ALA A 162 -11.85 -10.47 -0.01
CA ALA A 162 -12.92 -11.39 -0.41
C ALA A 162 -13.09 -11.42 -1.94
N ILE A 163 -13.07 -10.25 -2.59
CA ILE A 163 -13.12 -10.13 -4.05
C ILE A 163 -11.88 -10.78 -4.69
N ALA A 164 -10.67 -10.46 -4.20
CA ALA A 164 -9.43 -11.03 -4.72
C ALA A 164 -9.40 -12.57 -4.64
N LEU A 165 -9.85 -13.14 -3.52
CA LEU A 165 -9.94 -14.58 -3.31
C LEU A 165 -11.05 -15.22 -4.17
N ALA A 166 -12.19 -14.55 -4.34
CA ALA A 166 -13.24 -15.02 -5.24
C ALA A 166 -12.74 -15.04 -6.69
N SER A 167 -11.92 -14.07 -7.11
CA SER A 167 -11.30 -14.05 -8.43
C SER A 167 -10.30 -15.18 -8.65
N ARG A 168 -9.74 -15.81 -7.60
CA ARG A 168 -8.88 -17.01 -7.76
C ARG A 168 -9.64 -18.29 -8.08
N ARG A 169 -10.89 -18.43 -7.64
CA ARG A 169 -11.60 -19.72 -7.69
C ARG A 169 -12.03 -20.04 -9.13
N GLN A 170 -11.33 -20.94 -9.83
CA GLN A 170 -11.86 -21.54 -11.05
C GLN A 170 -13.26 -22.11 -10.79
N PRO A 171 -14.26 -21.86 -11.64
CA PRO A 171 -15.43 -22.73 -11.69
C PRO A 171 -14.87 -24.10 -12.07
N ARG A 172 -14.95 -25.06 -11.15
CA ARG A 172 -14.62 -26.45 -11.43
C ARG A 172 -15.79 -27.05 -12.23
N THR A 173 -15.95 -26.60 -13.46
CA THR A 173 -16.97 -27.04 -14.44
C THR A 173 -16.32 -26.86 -15.82
N ARG A 174 -15.89 -27.87 -16.57
CA ARG A 174 -16.52 -29.15 -16.91
C ARG A 174 -15.41 -30.15 -17.33
N ARG A 175 -15.01 -31.07 -16.45
CA ARG A 175 -14.41 -32.37 -16.86
C ARG A 175 -15.38 -33.43 -16.36
N GLY A 176 -16.41 -33.68 -17.15
CA GLY A 176 -17.47 -34.63 -16.85
C GLY A 176 -18.72 -34.30 -17.67
N ALA A 177 -19.19 -35.30 -18.42
CA ALA A 177 -20.26 -35.30 -19.43
C ALA A 177 -19.86 -34.71 -20.80
N TRP A 178 -19.61 -35.51 -21.85
CA TRP A 178 -20.37 -36.72 -22.23
C TRP A 178 -19.52 -37.93 -22.67
N PRO A 179 -20.08 -39.16 -22.48
CA PRO A 179 -19.58 -40.42 -23.04
C PRO A 179 -19.91 -40.57 -24.54
N ASP A 180 -19.17 -41.49 -25.19
CA ASP A 180 -19.27 -42.04 -26.56
C ASP A 180 -20.50 -41.69 -27.40
N LYS A 181 -20.28 -41.40 -28.70
CA LYS A 181 -20.98 -42.09 -29.81
C LYS A 181 -20.12 -42.11 -31.10
N SER A 182 -20.10 -43.31 -31.68
CA SER A 182 -19.64 -43.77 -33.02
C SER A 182 -18.14 -43.74 -33.32
#